data_AF-A0A1A8CBG7-F1
#
_entry.id   AF-A0A1A8CBG7-F1
#
_cell.length_a   1.000
_cell.length_b   1.000
_cell.length_c   1.000
_cell.angle_alpha   90.00
_cell.angle_beta   90.00
_cell.angle_gamma   90.00
#
_symmetry.space_group_name_H-M   'P 1'
#
loop_
_entity.id
_entity.type
_entity.pdbx_description
1 polymer ?
#
loop_
_entity_poly.entity_id
_entity_poly.type
_entity_poly.pdbx_seq_one_letter_code
_entity_poly.pdbx_strand_id
1 'polypeptide(L)'
;FGGEFEECHSFLLQCRLAFERSPAAFRSDSAKISYVVGLLRGRALRWAEAKSHNDSFLHGLFNDFVTEFTQTFGSVESVSDIRRKLINLSQGRRSVADLAVDFRILAARTTWDEDALMGCSLRP
;
A
#
# COMPACT_ATOMS: atom_id res chain seq x y z
N PHE A 1 -4.49 8.66 6.92
CA PHE A 1 -4.32 8.57 5.47
C PHE A 1 -5.46 9.32 4.78
N GLY A 2 -5.17 10.29 3.91
CA GLY A 2 -6.16 11.17 3.26
C GLY A 2 -6.68 10.67 1.92
N GLY A 3 -5.96 9.73 1.30
CA GLY A 3 -6.26 9.18 -0.04
C GLY A 3 -5.22 9.57 -1.08
N GLU A 4 -3.98 9.84 -0.68
CA GLU A 4 -2.85 10.21 -1.53
C GLU A 4 -2.25 8.95 -2.17
N PHE A 5 -2.19 8.91 -3.51
CA PHE A 5 -1.78 7.70 -4.23
C PHE A 5 -0.36 7.22 -3.88
N GLU A 6 0.57 8.16 -3.70
CA GLU A 6 1.97 7.87 -3.41
C GLU A 6 2.18 7.35 -1.98
N GLU A 7 1.22 7.57 -1.07
CA GLU A 7 1.33 7.19 0.34
C GLU A 7 0.64 5.86 0.68
N CYS A 8 -0.17 5.31 -0.23
CA CYS A 8 -0.99 4.12 0.03
C CYS A 8 -0.16 2.92 0.53
N HIS A 9 0.94 2.60 -0.16
CA HIS A 9 1.81 1.49 0.20
C HIS A 9 2.49 1.71 1.56
N SER A 10 2.98 2.93 1.81
CA SER A 10 3.58 3.33 3.09
C SER A 10 2.57 3.24 4.23
N PHE A 11 1.33 3.67 4.00
CA PHE A 11 0.24 3.55 4.97
C PHE A 11 -0.08 2.09 5.32
N LEU A 12 -0.22 1.22 4.31
CA LEU A 12 -0.47 -0.21 4.55
C LEU A 12 0.70 -0.89 5.27
N LEU A 13 1.94 -0.49 4.98
CA LEU A 13 3.11 -0.96 5.73
C LEU A 13 3.01 -0.58 7.22
N GLN A 14 2.65 0.67 7.54
CA GLN A 14 2.47 1.09 8.93
C GLN A 14 1.36 0.30 9.64
N CYS A 15 0.26 0.00 8.96
CA CYS A 15 -0.81 -0.85 9.50
C CYS A 15 -0.30 -2.27 9.78
N ARG A 16 0.44 -2.89 8.85
CA ARG A 16 1.04 -4.22 9.05
C ARG A 16 1.99 -4.23 10.25
N LEU A 17 2.85 -3.21 10.39
CA LEU A 17 3.74 -3.09 11.55
C LEU A 17 2.98 -2.95 12.88
N ALA A 18 1.82 -2.30 12.88
CA ALA A 18 0.96 -2.23 14.06
C ALA A 18 0.37 -3.62 14.41
N PHE A 19 -0.01 -4.40 13.41
CA PHE A 19 -0.53 -5.76 13.61
C PHE A 19 0.53 -6.68 14.20
N GLU A 20 1.75 -6.65 13.65
CA GLU A 20 2.90 -7.43 14.14
C GLU A 20 3.28 -7.07 15.59
N ARG A 21 3.12 -5.79 15.97
CA ARG A 21 3.40 -5.34 17.34
C ARG A 21 2.39 -5.86 18.36
N SER A 22 1.17 -6.18 17.94
CA SER A 22 0.12 -6.66 18.84
C SER A 22 -0.74 -7.75 18.21
N PRO A 23 -0.19 -8.93 17.90
CA PRO A 23 -0.89 -9.96 17.14
C PRO A 23 -2.19 -10.42 17.82
N ALA A 24 -2.22 -10.42 19.16
CA ALA A 24 -3.39 -10.81 19.94
C ALA A 24 -4.59 -9.86 19.76
N ALA A 25 -4.36 -8.57 19.45
CA ALA A 25 -5.40 -7.58 19.20
C ALA A 25 -5.94 -7.65 17.75
N PHE A 26 -5.15 -8.20 16.82
CA PHE A 26 -5.47 -8.25 15.39
C PHE A 26 -5.61 -9.69 14.89
N ARG A 27 -6.25 -10.54 15.69
CA ARG A 27 -6.46 -11.96 15.37
C ARG A 27 -7.45 -12.19 14.23
N SER A 28 -8.43 -11.30 14.07
CA SER A 28 -9.43 -11.40 13.01
C SER A 28 -9.19 -10.36 11.92
N ASP A 29 -9.63 -10.68 10.71
CA ASP A 29 -9.58 -9.76 9.58
C ASP A 29 -10.45 -8.52 9.85
N SER A 30 -11.60 -8.69 10.49
CA SER A 30 -12.45 -7.56 10.90
C SER A 30 -11.74 -6.58 11.84
N ALA A 31 -10.90 -7.06 12.77
CA ALA A 31 -10.12 -6.19 13.64
C ALA A 31 -9.06 -5.40 12.86
N LYS A 32 -8.40 -6.03 11.87
CA LYS A 32 -7.43 -5.38 10.99
C LYS A 32 -8.10 -4.33 10.11
N ILE A 33 -9.23 -4.68 9.48
CA ILE A 33 -10.01 -3.76 8.62
C ILE A 33 -10.48 -2.56 9.44
N SER A 34 -11.07 -2.80 10.63
CA SER A 34 -11.55 -1.74 11.52
C SER A 34 -10.43 -0.78 11.92
N TYR A 35 -9.23 -1.30 12.20
CA TYR A 35 -8.07 -0.48 12.49
C TYR A 35 -7.67 0.40 11.31
N VAL A 36 -7.59 -0.16 10.11
CA VAL A 36 -7.24 0.61 8.90
C VAL A 36 -8.28 1.71 8.66
N VAL A 37 -9.57 1.37 8.70
CA VAL A 37 -10.68 2.33 8.53
C VAL A 37 -10.62 3.45 9.56
N GLY A 38 -10.32 3.15 10.82
CA GLY A 38 -10.20 4.13 11.90
C GLY A 38 -9.09 5.19 11.67
N LEU A 39 -8.11 4.90 10.81
CA LEU A 39 -7.02 5.81 10.45
C LEU A 39 -7.27 6.63 9.18
N LEU A 40 -8.39 6.40 8.50
CA LEU A 40 -8.74 7.11 7.26
C LEU A 40 -9.26 8.51 7.56
N ARG A 41 -8.89 9.48 6.72
CA ARG A 41 -9.33 10.88 6.79
C ARG A 41 -9.68 11.35 5.37
N GLY A 42 -10.34 12.50 5.25
CA GLY A 42 -10.60 13.14 3.96
C GLY A 42 -11.29 12.22 2.96
N ARG A 43 -10.74 12.10 1.74
CA ARG A 43 -11.33 11.30 0.65
C ARG A 43 -11.32 9.81 0.96
N ALA A 44 -10.29 9.32 1.63
CA ALA A 44 -10.22 7.92 2.04
C ALA A 44 -11.34 7.54 3.02
N LEU A 45 -11.67 8.44 3.96
CA LEU A 45 -12.79 8.19 4.88
C LEU A 45 -14.14 8.19 4.14
N ARG A 46 -14.35 9.10 3.19
CA ARG A 46 -15.57 9.13 2.36
C ARG A 46 -15.74 7.88 1.50
N TRP A 47 -14.64 7.31 1.01
CA TRP A 47 -14.67 6.01 0.35
C TRP A 47 -15.11 4.90 1.30
N ALA A 48 -14.56 4.85 2.51
CA ALA A 48 -14.95 3.85 3.50
C ALA A 48 -16.42 3.99 3.93
N GLU A 49 -16.92 5.23 4.06
CA GLU A 49 -18.35 5.52 4.31
C GLU A 49 -19.25 5.03 3.17
N ALA A 50 -18.84 5.23 1.91
CA ALA A 50 -19.58 4.67 0.77
C ALA A 50 -19.58 3.13 0.83
N LYS A 51 -18.44 2.52 1.15
CA LYS A 51 -18.29 1.07 1.24
C LYS A 51 -19.04 0.44 2.42
N SER A 52 -19.22 1.14 3.53
CA SER A 52 -19.90 0.61 4.72
C SER A 52 -21.39 0.34 4.52
N HIS A 53 -21.98 0.72 3.38
CA HIS A 53 -23.34 0.32 2.99
C HIS A 53 -23.43 -1.17 2.63
N ASN A 54 -22.30 -1.83 2.42
CA ASN A 54 -22.23 -3.28 2.28
C ASN A 54 -21.87 -3.90 3.65
N ASP A 55 -22.76 -4.71 4.19
CA ASP A 55 -22.58 -5.40 5.48
C ASP A 55 -21.30 -6.24 5.54
N SER A 56 -20.78 -6.72 4.40
CA SER A 56 -19.54 -7.49 4.36
C SER A 56 -18.28 -6.63 4.44
N PHE A 57 -18.35 -5.30 4.34
CA PHE A 57 -17.16 -4.44 4.27
C PHE A 57 -16.22 -4.60 5.47
N LEU A 58 -16.77 -4.63 6.70
CA LEU A 58 -15.98 -4.79 7.92
C LEU A 58 -15.78 -6.26 8.33
N HIS A 59 -16.47 -7.19 7.70
CA HIS A 59 -16.48 -8.62 8.07
C HIS A 59 -15.87 -9.53 7.00
N GLY A 60 -15.45 -8.96 5.86
CA GLY A 60 -14.79 -9.66 4.78
C GLY A 60 -13.35 -10.05 5.10
N LEU A 61 -12.70 -10.66 4.11
CA LEU A 61 -11.30 -11.04 4.22
C LEU A 61 -10.39 -9.81 4.12
N PHE A 62 -9.35 -9.77 4.94
CA PHE A 62 -8.43 -8.63 4.96
C PHE A 62 -7.70 -8.48 3.62
N ASN A 63 -7.43 -9.59 2.93
CA ASN A 63 -6.78 -9.57 1.63
C ASN A 63 -7.65 -8.91 0.54
N ASP A 64 -8.96 -9.19 0.56
CA ASP A 64 -9.91 -8.58 -0.38
C ASP A 64 -10.02 -7.08 -0.13
N PHE A 65 -10.08 -6.69 1.15
CA PHE A 65 -10.05 -5.28 1.55
C PHE A 65 -8.77 -4.58 1.04
N VAL A 66 -7.59 -5.19 1.24
CA VAL A 66 -6.31 -4.62 0.77
C VAL A 66 -6.31 -4.48 -0.75
N THR A 67 -6.79 -5.48 -1.48
CA THR A 67 -6.87 -5.45 -2.96
C THR A 67 -7.74 -4.30 -3.44
N GLU A 68 -8.92 -4.13 -2.86
CA GLU A 68 -9.81 -3.03 -3.24
C GLU A 68 -9.23 -1.66 -2.83
N PHE A 69 -8.61 -1.60 -1.65
CA PHE A 69 -7.97 -0.40 -1.15
C PHE A 69 -6.83 0.05 -2.07
N THR A 70 -5.99 -0.88 -2.54
CA THR A 70 -4.89 -0.58 -3.49
C THR A 70 -5.41 -0.31 -4.90
N GLN A 71 -6.52 -0.89 -5.33
CA GLN A 71 -7.17 -0.50 -6.59
C GLN A 71 -7.69 0.95 -6.54
N THR A 72 -8.16 1.39 -5.37
CA THR A 72 -8.73 2.74 -5.20
C THR A 72 -7.65 3.79 -4.95
N PHE A 73 -6.64 3.47 -4.13
CA PHE A 73 -5.64 4.44 -3.64
C PHE A 73 -4.21 4.08 -3.99
N GLY A 74 -3.93 2.93 -4.60
CA GLY A 74 -2.60 2.58 -5.05
C GLY A 74 -2.21 3.36 -6.30
N SER A 75 -0.97 3.83 -6.36
CA SER A 75 -0.37 4.25 -7.63
C SER A 75 0.08 3.01 -8.40
N VAL A 76 -0.40 2.82 -9.63
CA VAL A 76 0.26 1.95 -10.61
C VAL A 76 1.46 2.74 -11.12
N GLU A 77 2.60 2.65 -10.43
CA GLU A 77 3.83 3.18 -11.01
C GLU A 77 4.26 2.24 -12.14
N SER A 78 4.04 2.66 -13.38
CA SER A 78 4.51 1.85 -14.49
C SER A 78 6.04 1.77 -14.46
N VAL A 79 6.61 0.69 -15.00
CA VAL A 79 8.07 0.57 -15.22
C VAL A 79 8.62 1.78 -16.00
N SER A 80 7.77 2.43 -16.81
CA SER A 80 8.11 3.65 -17.54
C SER A 80 8.17 4.89 -16.65
N ASP A 81 7.34 5.00 -15.61
CA ASP A 81 7.39 6.07 -14.61
C ASP A 81 8.61 5.91 -13.69
N ILE A 82 8.90 4.66 -13.30
CA ILE A 82 10.12 4.24 -12.60
C ILE A 82 11.36 4.63 -13.42
N ARG A 83 11.37 4.29 -14.71
CA ARG A 83 12.47 4.65 -15.64
C ARG A 83 12.60 6.16 -15.83
N ARG A 84 11.49 6.89 -15.92
CA ARG A 84 11.51 8.36 -16.05
C ARG A 84 12.05 9.02 -14.77
N LYS A 85 11.66 8.51 -13.59
CA LYS A 85 12.23 8.92 -12.30
C LYS A 85 13.74 8.65 -12.27
N LEU A 86 14.21 7.49 -12.72
CA LEU A 86 15.64 7.18 -12.84
C LEU A 86 16.42 8.12 -13.78
N ILE A 87 15.85 8.46 -14.94
CA ILE A 87 16.48 9.38 -15.89
C ILE A 87 16.50 10.81 -15.35
N ASN A 88 15.45 11.25 -14.68
CA ASN A 88 15.41 12.58 -14.05
C ASN A 88 16.37 12.67 -12.85
N LEU A 89 16.57 11.56 -12.13
CA LEU A 89 17.52 11.47 -11.03
C LEU A 89 18.97 11.72 -11.51
N SER A 90 19.35 11.27 -12.71
CA SER A 90 20.71 11.47 -13.23
C SER A 90 21.01 12.88 -13.76
N GLN A 91 20.02 13.78 -13.83
CA GLN A 91 20.15 15.12 -14.41
C GLN A 91 20.27 16.27 -13.39
N GLY A 92 20.41 15.98 -12.08
CA GLY A 92 20.47 16.99 -11.01
C GLY A 92 21.83 17.12 -10.31
N ARG A 93 22.00 18.19 -9.51
CA ARG A 93 23.15 18.45 -8.60
C ARG A 93 23.27 17.46 -7.41
N ARG A 94 22.62 16.31 -7.45
CA ARG A 94 22.59 15.34 -6.35
C ARG A 94 23.89 14.54 -6.29
N SER A 95 24.30 14.13 -5.09
CA SER A 95 25.48 13.31 -4.94
C SER A 95 25.24 11.91 -5.52
N VAL A 96 26.32 11.25 -5.99
CA VAL A 96 26.25 9.85 -6.45
C VAL A 96 25.68 8.93 -5.36
N ALA A 97 25.92 9.24 -4.08
CA ALA A 97 25.40 8.48 -2.95
C ALA A 97 23.86 8.57 -2.85
N ASP A 98 23.27 9.74 -3.05
CA ASP A 98 21.82 9.93 -3.04
C ASP A 98 21.15 9.11 -4.16
N LEU A 99 21.75 9.12 -5.35
CA LEU A 99 21.27 8.35 -6.50
C LEU A 99 21.34 6.84 -6.25
N ALA A 100 22.41 6.38 -5.61
CA ALA A 100 22.56 4.97 -5.25
C ALA A 100 21.51 4.52 -4.22
N VAL A 101 21.13 5.39 -3.27
CA VAL A 101 20.04 5.11 -2.32
C VAL A 101 18.70 5.02 -3.04
N ASP A 102 18.36 6.02 -3.87
CA ASP A 102 17.09 6.03 -4.60
C ASP A 102 16.96 4.82 -5.54
N PHE A 103 18.05 4.45 -6.24
CA PHE A 103 18.09 3.25 -7.07
C PHE A 103 17.81 1.98 -6.27
N ARG A 104 18.43 1.81 -5.09
CA ARG A 104 18.21 0.63 -4.24
C ARG A 104 16.78 0.58 -3.70
N ILE A 105 16.21 1.73 -3.31
CA ILE A 105 14.81 1.82 -2.89
C ILE A 105 13.91 1.38 -4.04
N LEU A 106 14.16 1.86 -5.25
CA LEU A 106 13.36 1.53 -6.42
C LEU A 106 13.45 0.05 -6.80
N ALA A 107 14.65 -0.52 -6.77
CA ALA A 107 14.88 -1.94 -7.03
C ALA A 107 14.16 -2.83 -6.00
N ALA A 108 14.17 -2.45 -4.71
CA ALA A 108 13.44 -3.17 -3.67
C ALA A 108 11.91 -3.08 -3.85
N ARG A 109 11.40 -1.97 -4.38
CA ARG A 109 9.97 -1.79 -4.66
C ARG A 109 9.51 -2.66 -5.83
N THR A 110 10.32 -2.82 -6.88
CA THR A 110 9.98 -3.68 -8.02
C THR A 110 9.92 -5.16 -7.64
N THR A 111 10.83 -5.66 -6.79
CA THR A 111 10.73 -7.03 -6.27
C THR A 111 9.50 -7.22 -5.39
N TRP A 112 9.16 -6.21 -4.58
CA TRP A 112 7.96 -6.28 -3.75
C TRP A 112 6.65 -6.29 -4.55
N ASP A 113 6.59 -5.59 -5.69
CA ASP A 113 5.42 -5.59 -6.58
C ASP A 113 5.27 -6.94 -7.31
N GLU A 114 6.38 -7.53 -7.79
CA GLU A 114 6.37 -8.89 -8.36
C GLU A 114 5.92 -9.93 -7.32
N ASP A 115 6.42 -9.88 -6.09
CA ASP A 115 6.02 -10.79 -5.02
C ASP A 115 4.57 -10.57 -4.56
N ALA A 116 4.09 -9.32 -4.53
CA ALA A 116 2.70 -8.99 -4.20
C ALA A 116 1.73 -9.47 -5.29
N LEU A 117 2.12 -9.41 -6.56
CA LEU A 117 1.37 -9.96 -7.70
C LEU A 117 1.41 -11.50 -7.72
N MET A 118 2.55 -12.10 -7.38
CA MET A 118 2.73 -13.56 -7.27
C MET A 118 2.03 -14.16 -6.03
N GLY A 119 1.75 -13.35 -5.01
CA GLY A 119 0.91 -13.74 -3.86
C GLY A 119 -0.57 -13.97 -4.19
N CYS A 120 -1.04 -13.52 -5.36
CA CYS A 120 -2.40 -13.78 -5.86
C CYS A 120 -2.50 -14.99 -6.80
N SER A 121 -1.39 -15.65 -7.12
CA SER A 121 -1.40 -16.90 -7.87
C SER A 121 -0.52 -17.89 -7.14
N LEU A 122 -1.09 -18.55 -6.12
CA LEU A 122 -0.77 -19.92 -5.75
C LEU A 122 -1.67 -20.34 -4.59
N ARG A 123 -2.72 -21.11 -4.90
CA ARG A 123 -3.07 -22.34 -4.16
C ARG A 123 -4.17 -23.12 -4.89
N PRO A 124 -4.17 -24.45 -4.68
CA PRO A 124 -3.76 -25.50 -5.60
C PRO A 124 -4.82 -25.94 -6.61
#